data_AF-A0A7W1J8L3-F1
#
_entry.id   AF-A0A7W1J8L3-F1
#
_cell.length_a   1.000
_cell.length_b   1.000
_cell.length_c   1.000
_cell.angle_alpha   90.00
_cell.angle_beta   90.00
_cell.angle_gamma   90.00
#
_symmetry.space_group_name_H-M   'P 1'
#
loop_
_entity.id
_entity.type
_entity.pdbx_description
1 polymer ?
#
loop_
_entity_poly.entity_id
_entity_poly.type
_entity_poly.pdbx_seq_one_letter_code
_entity_poly.pdbx_strand_id
1 'polypeptide(L)'
;MRGSDASQTLLFNFVTIEERVPAKHPIRTLRSAAAAVLAELRPRIDQAYDRKGRMAIPAEQVLRALVVWAFYAVPSERQLLESLEYNLLFRWFVGLELGDHVWSREAFRRNRRRLHDCGAVAEFLARLCARSRGRLLANPHFSVNRSLLEEWGGQTSLTM
;
A
#
# COMPACT_ATOMS: atom_id res chain seq x y z
N MET A 1 21.89 -18.92 29.12
CA MET A 1 21.65 -20.09 28.26
C MET A 1 21.77 -19.64 26.81
N ARG A 2 22.73 -20.19 26.06
CA ARG A 2 22.88 -19.93 24.62
C ARG A 2 21.92 -20.89 23.91
N GLY A 3 20.96 -20.37 23.14
CA GLY A 3 20.05 -21.21 22.35
C GLY A 3 20.82 -22.05 21.34
N SER A 4 20.40 -23.29 21.11
CA SER A 4 20.97 -24.14 20.07
C SER A 4 20.77 -23.49 18.70
N ASP A 5 21.85 -23.38 17.94
CA ASP A 5 21.84 -22.98 16.53
C ASP A 5 21.24 -24.14 15.70
N ALA A 6 19.92 -24.29 15.80
CA ALA A 6 19.24 -25.46 15.28
C ALA A 6 19.22 -25.45 13.75
N SER A 7 19.79 -26.50 13.17
CA SER A 7 19.67 -26.87 11.77
C SER A 7 18.21 -27.15 11.40
N GLN A 8 17.75 -26.54 10.31
CA GLN A 8 16.37 -26.62 9.83
C GLN A 8 15.97 -28.07 9.49
N THR A 9 15.11 -28.69 10.30
CA THR A 9 14.70 -30.11 10.17
C THR A 9 13.28 -30.31 9.62
N LEU A 10 12.66 -29.28 9.04
CA LEU A 10 11.28 -29.36 8.55
C LEU A 10 11.26 -29.59 7.03
N LEU A 11 10.68 -30.70 6.60
CA LEU A 11 10.48 -31.05 5.18
C LEU A 11 9.47 -30.12 4.49
N PHE A 12 8.41 -29.71 5.19
CA PHE A 12 7.43 -28.75 4.72
C PHE A 12 6.95 -27.86 5.88
N ASN A 13 6.83 -26.56 5.65
CA ASN A 13 6.25 -25.61 6.59
C ASN A 13 5.33 -24.65 5.83
N PHE A 14 4.04 -24.63 6.17
CA PHE A 14 3.06 -23.74 5.56
C PHE A 14 2.80 -22.59 6.52
N VAL A 15 3.30 -21.40 6.17
CA VAL A 15 3.07 -20.18 6.93
C VAL A 15 2.46 -19.14 6.02
N THR A 16 1.35 -18.56 6.44
CA THR A 16 0.69 -17.48 5.68
C THR A 16 1.38 -16.14 5.91
N ILE A 17 1.22 -15.21 4.97
CA ILE A 17 1.72 -13.83 5.16
C ILE A 17 0.98 -13.17 6.34
N GLU A 18 -0.30 -13.50 6.54
CA GLU A 18 -1.13 -13.01 7.65
C GLU A 18 -0.49 -13.29 9.03
N GLU A 19 0.04 -14.49 9.22
CA GLU A 19 0.74 -14.91 10.45
C GLU A 19 2.06 -14.16 10.69
N ARG A 20 2.68 -13.64 9.64
CA ARG A 20 3.96 -12.90 9.74
C ARG A 20 3.77 -11.44 10.13
N VAL A 21 2.56 -10.87 9.98
CA VAL A 21 2.27 -9.49 10.37
C VAL A 21 1.74 -9.47 11.80
N PRO A 22 2.46 -8.88 12.78
CA PRO A 22 2.02 -8.89 14.18
C PRO A 22 0.61 -8.31 14.35
N ALA A 23 -0.21 -8.94 15.20
CA ALA A 23 -1.59 -8.52 15.43
C ALA A 23 -1.72 -7.08 15.92
N LYS A 24 -0.73 -6.59 16.68
CA LYS A 24 -0.67 -5.22 17.23
C LYS A 24 0.04 -4.23 16.30
N HIS A 25 0.46 -4.66 15.09
CA HIS A 25 1.18 -3.78 14.17
C HIS A 25 0.23 -2.68 13.63
N PRO A 26 0.60 -1.39 13.70
CA PRO A 26 -0.29 -0.28 13.33
C PRO A 26 -0.71 -0.29 11.86
N ILE A 27 0.07 -0.93 10.99
CA ILE A 27 -0.28 -1.10 9.57
C ILE A 27 -1.61 -1.83 9.37
N ARG A 28 -2.06 -2.64 10.34
CA ARG A 28 -3.36 -3.32 10.29
C ARG A 28 -4.50 -2.31 10.36
N THR A 29 -4.42 -1.34 11.27
CA THR A 29 -5.36 -0.22 11.37
C THR A 29 -5.35 0.61 10.08
N LEU A 30 -4.17 0.89 9.53
CA LEU A 30 -4.05 1.59 8.26
C LEU A 30 -4.70 0.81 7.11
N ARG A 31 -4.55 -0.52 7.09
CA ARG A 31 -5.15 -1.39 6.05
C ARG A 31 -6.67 -1.38 6.15
N SER A 32 -7.22 -1.48 7.36
CA SER A 32 -8.67 -1.40 7.58
C SER A 32 -9.23 -0.05 7.14
N ALA A 33 -8.54 1.06 7.46
CA ALA A 33 -8.92 2.39 7.00
C ALA A 33 -8.86 2.51 5.47
N ALA A 34 -7.80 2.00 4.85
CA ALA A 34 -7.67 1.98 3.39
C ALA A 34 -8.77 1.15 2.73
N ALA A 35 -9.12 -0.01 3.28
CA ALA A 35 -10.20 -0.87 2.78
C ALA A 35 -11.56 -0.16 2.82
N ALA A 36 -11.87 0.54 3.92
CA ALA A 36 -13.10 1.33 4.04
C ALA A 36 -13.16 2.46 3.00
N VAL A 37 -12.06 3.19 2.80
CA VAL A 37 -11.99 4.25 1.78
C VAL A 37 -12.17 3.68 0.37
N LEU A 38 -11.53 2.55 0.06
CA LEU A 38 -11.64 1.89 -1.25
C LEU A 38 -13.06 1.42 -1.53
N ALA A 39 -13.76 0.87 -0.53
CA ALA A 39 -15.14 0.46 -0.67
C ALA A 39 -16.07 1.64 -1.01
N GLU A 40 -15.85 2.80 -0.41
CA GLU A 40 -16.61 4.03 -0.72
C GLU A 40 -16.30 4.59 -2.11
N LEU A 41 -15.04 4.51 -2.54
CA LEU A 41 -14.61 5.02 -3.84
C LEU A 41 -14.87 4.05 -4.99
N ARG A 42 -15.29 2.81 -4.69
CA ARG A 42 -15.48 1.74 -5.67
C ARG A 42 -16.30 2.19 -6.90
N PRO A 43 -17.47 2.84 -6.79
CA PRO A 43 -18.24 3.26 -7.97
C PRO A 43 -17.48 4.24 -8.87
N ARG A 44 -16.71 5.15 -8.26
CA ARG A 44 -15.91 6.15 -8.99
C ARG A 44 -14.69 5.53 -9.65
N ILE A 45 -14.02 4.62 -8.94
CA ILE A 45 -12.92 3.81 -9.48
C ILE A 45 -13.44 3.02 -10.68
N ASP A 46 -14.54 2.30 -10.53
CA ASP A 46 -15.15 1.50 -11.59
C ASP A 46 -15.48 2.38 -12.82
N GLN A 47 -16.11 3.54 -12.62
CA GLN A 47 -16.42 4.46 -13.73
C GLN A 47 -15.16 4.99 -14.47
N ALA A 48 -14.07 5.23 -13.74
CA ALA A 48 -12.79 5.63 -14.33
C ALA A 48 -12.05 4.44 -14.99
N TYR A 49 -12.31 3.22 -14.52
CA TYR A 49 -11.64 1.98 -14.93
C TYR A 49 -12.32 1.28 -16.11
N ASP A 50 -13.63 1.44 -16.29
CA ASP A 50 -14.41 0.71 -17.30
C ASP A 50 -14.19 1.25 -18.73
N ARG A 51 -13.76 2.50 -18.87
CA ARG A 51 -13.79 3.22 -20.16
C ARG A 51 -12.76 2.79 -21.22
N LYS A 52 -11.68 2.05 -20.90
CA LYS A 52 -10.56 1.80 -21.86
C LYS A 52 -9.82 0.46 -21.75
N GLY A 53 -10.42 -0.56 -21.14
CA GLY A 53 -9.88 -1.94 -21.13
C GLY A 53 -9.34 -2.41 -19.77
N ARG A 54 -9.45 -3.72 -19.54
CA ARG A 54 -9.06 -4.40 -18.29
C ARG A 54 -7.61 -4.05 -17.94
N MET A 55 -7.41 -3.45 -16.77
CA MET A 55 -6.07 -3.13 -16.30
C MET A 55 -5.29 -4.39 -15.95
N ALA A 56 -3.98 -4.35 -16.17
CA ALA A 56 -3.07 -5.41 -15.72
C ALA A 56 -2.95 -5.45 -14.18
N ILE A 57 -3.32 -4.37 -13.47
CA ILE A 57 -3.21 -4.26 -12.01
C ILE A 57 -4.54 -3.73 -11.44
N PRO A 58 -5.13 -4.38 -10.42
CA PRO A 58 -6.27 -3.84 -9.68
C PRO A 58 -6.01 -2.44 -9.12
N ALA A 59 -7.01 -1.55 -9.19
CA ALA A 59 -6.92 -0.18 -8.68
C ALA A 59 -6.51 -0.13 -7.21
N GLU A 60 -7.10 -1.02 -6.43
CA GLU A 60 -6.93 -1.15 -5.00
C GLU A 60 -5.50 -1.51 -4.64
N GLN A 61 -4.82 -2.33 -5.46
CA GLN A 61 -3.42 -2.68 -5.23
C GLN A 61 -2.51 -1.48 -5.52
N VAL A 62 -2.78 -0.73 -6.59
CA VAL A 62 -2.01 0.48 -6.91
C VAL A 62 -2.17 1.53 -5.83
N LEU A 63 -3.41 1.83 -5.41
CA LEU A 63 -3.69 2.81 -4.35
C LEU A 63 -3.04 2.40 -3.02
N ARG A 64 -3.10 1.12 -2.64
CA ARG A 64 -2.40 0.64 -1.43
C ARG A 64 -0.88 0.72 -1.56
N ALA A 65 -0.31 0.49 -2.75
CA ALA A 65 1.12 0.66 -2.97
C ALA A 65 1.55 2.14 -2.83
N LEU A 66 0.71 3.10 -3.23
CA LEU A 66 0.97 4.52 -2.98
C LEU A 66 0.98 4.85 -1.48
N VAL A 67 0.11 4.21 -0.69
CA VAL A 67 0.16 4.35 0.77
C VAL A 67 1.48 3.84 1.33
N VAL A 68 1.94 2.65 0.89
CA VAL A 68 3.26 2.13 1.31
C VAL A 68 4.35 3.14 0.95
N TRP A 69 4.34 3.65 -0.26
CA TRP A 69 5.32 4.64 -0.73
C TRP A 69 5.34 5.88 0.19
N ALA A 70 4.19 6.47 0.46
CA ALA A 70 4.10 7.70 1.25
C ALA A 70 4.34 7.45 2.76
N PHE A 71 3.75 6.42 3.36
CA PHE A 71 3.78 6.19 4.81
C PHE A 71 5.09 5.54 5.31
N TYR A 72 5.87 4.94 4.41
CA TYR A 72 7.20 4.41 4.72
C TYR A 72 8.32 5.24 4.07
N ALA A 73 8.01 6.41 3.53
CA ALA A 73 8.95 7.31 2.85
C ALA A 73 9.88 6.59 1.87
N VAL A 74 9.31 5.68 1.06
CA VAL A 74 10.10 4.93 0.09
C VAL A 74 10.70 5.93 -0.90
N PRO A 75 12.02 5.92 -1.18
CA PRO A 75 12.63 7.04 -1.90
C PRO A 75 12.25 7.11 -3.39
N SER A 76 11.84 5.99 -4.01
CA SER A 76 11.49 5.97 -5.43
C SER A 76 10.50 4.86 -5.78
N GLU A 77 9.84 5.00 -6.91
CA GLU A 77 8.95 3.97 -7.47
C GLU A 77 9.69 2.66 -7.73
N ARG A 78 10.96 2.73 -8.16
CA ARG A 78 11.79 1.55 -8.37
C ARG A 78 11.99 0.80 -7.06
N GLN A 79 12.36 1.51 -6.01
CA GLN A 79 12.54 0.92 -4.69
C GLN A 79 11.23 0.44 -4.07
N LEU A 80 10.09 1.07 -4.39
CA LEU A 80 8.79 0.56 -3.99
C LEU A 80 8.55 -0.83 -4.60
N LEU A 81 8.72 -0.97 -5.91
CA LEU A 81 8.50 -2.25 -6.58
C LEU A 81 9.50 -3.32 -6.11
N GLU A 82 10.78 -2.95 -5.96
CA GLU A 82 11.79 -3.85 -5.36
C GLU A 82 11.38 -4.26 -3.94
N SER A 83 10.93 -3.33 -3.11
CA SER A 83 10.50 -3.65 -1.75
C SER A 83 9.31 -4.60 -1.72
N LEU A 84 8.42 -4.57 -2.71
CA LEU A 84 7.32 -5.53 -2.83
C LEU A 84 7.82 -6.94 -3.19
N GLU A 85 9.01 -7.11 -3.75
CA GLU A 85 9.56 -8.44 -4.06
C GLU A 85 9.92 -9.21 -2.79
N TYR A 86 10.43 -8.52 -1.76
CA TYR A 86 10.99 -9.17 -0.57
C TYR A 86 10.34 -8.79 0.77
N ASN A 87 9.59 -7.68 0.83
CA ASN A 87 8.99 -7.23 2.08
C ASN A 87 7.57 -7.79 2.28
N LEU A 88 7.47 -8.84 3.10
CA LEU A 88 6.20 -9.50 3.43
C LEU A 88 5.16 -8.53 4.02
N LEU A 89 5.58 -7.54 4.81
CA LEU A 89 4.66 -6.54 5.39
C LEU A 89 4.01 -5.68 4.31
N PHE A 90 4.78 -5.28 3.30
CA PHE A 90 4.29 -4.47 2.19
C PHE A 90 3.42 -5.28 1.25
N ARG A 91 3.83 -6.52 0.92
CA ARG A 91 3.00 -7.47 0.15
C ARG A 91 1.67 -7.72 0.82
N TRP A 92 1.70 -7.97 2.13
CA TRP A 92 0.52 -8.12 2.94
C TRP A 92 -0.41 -6.92 2.75
N PHE A 93 0.08 -5.72 3.03
CA PHE A 93 -0.72 -4.50 2.95
C PHE A 93 -1.33 -4.27 1.56
N VAL A 94 -0.51 -4.41 0.52
CA VAL A 94 -0.90 -4.25 -0.89
C VAL A 94 -1.82 -5.38 -1.35
N GLY A 95 -1.87 -6.52 -0.65
CA GLY A 95 -2.66 -7.68 -1.02
C GLY A 95 -2.07 -8.43 -2.20
N LEU A 96 -0.76 -8.64 -2.17
CA LEU A 96 -0.03 -9.59 -3.02
C LEU A 96 0.18 -10.87 -2.21
N GLU A 97 -0.11 -12.02 -2.81
CA GLU A 97 0.20 -13.33 -2.24
C GLU A 97 1.71 -13.59 -2.24
N LEU A 98 2.20 -14.63 -1.58
CA LEU A 98 3.65 -14.89 -1.55
C LEU A 98 4.21 -15.24 -2.93
N GLY A 99 3.43 -15.96 -3.74
CA GLY A 99 3.81 -16.43 -5.07
C GLY A 99 3.56 -15.44 -6.21
N ASP A 100 2.88 -14.31 -5.96
CA ASP A 100 2.56 -13.36 -7.03
C ASP A 100 3.83 -12.65 -7.54
N HIS A 101 3.94 -12.45 -8.84
CA HIS A 101 4.98 -11.56 -9.38
C HIS A 101 4.62 -10.09 -9.13
N VAL A 102 5.59 -9.27 -8.74
CA VAL A 102 5.40 -7.82 -8.71
C VAL A 102 5.26 -7.31 -10.14
N TRP A 103 4.40 -6.31 -10.32
CA TRP A 103 4.11 -5.76 -11.65
C TRP A 103 5.32 -5.02 -12.23
N SER A 104 5.42 -4.98 -13.55
CA SER A 104 6.46 -4.19 -14.21
C SER A 104 6.32 -2.69 -13.88
N ARG A 105 7.46 -1.98 -13.84
CA ARG A 105 7.49 -0.54 -13.57
C ARG A 105 6.62 0.26 -14.54
N GLU A 106 6.61 -0.12 -15.81
CA GLU A 106 5.79 0.53 -16.82
C GLU A 106 4.29 0.32 -16.59
N ALA A 107 3.89 -0.90 -16.21
CA ALA A 107 2.51 -1.19 -15.83
C ALA A 107 2.14 -0.33 -14.62
N PHE A 108 2.93 -0.34 -13.55
CA PHE A 108 2.64 0.44 -12.35
C PHE A 108 2.51 1.95 -12.65
N ARG A 109 3.48 2.54 -13.38
CA ARG A 109 3.45 3.96 -13.80
C ARG A 109 2.17 4.32 -14.54
N ARG A 110 1.81 3.51 -15.54
CA ARG A 110 0.64 3.75 -16.39
C ARG A 110 -0.66 3.67 -15.58
N ASN A 111 -0.77 2.70 -14.66
CA ASN A 111 -1.95 2.58 -13.81
C ASN A 111 -2.05 3.74 -12.81
N ARG A 112 -0.93 4.08 -12.16
CA ARG A 112 -0.83 5.23 -11.23
C ARG A 112 -1.21 6.54 -11.90
N ARG A 113 -0.69 6.80 -13.11
CA ARG A 113 -0.99 8.03 -13.86
C ARG A 113 -2.48 8.14 -14.18
N ARG A 114 -3.10 7.05 -14.65
CA ARG A 114 -4.56 7.02 -14.91
C ARG A 114 -5.39 7.30 -13.66
N LEU A 115 -5.04 6.70 -12.51
CA LEU A 115 -5.70 6.98 -11.22
C LEU A 115 -5.52 8.42 -10.75
N HIS A 116 -4.34 9.00 -11.04
CA HIS A 116 -4.06 10.39 -10.74
C HIS A 116 -4.89 11.32 -11.62
N ASP A 117 -4.92 11.06 -12.93
CA ASP A 117 -5.64 11.88 -13.93
C ASP A 117 -7.16 11.88 -13.70
N CYS A 118 -7.74 10.82 -13.13
CA CYS A 118 -9.17 10.79 -12.77
C CYS A 118 -9.48 11.34 -11.35
N GLY A 119 -8.46 11.80 -10.62
CA GLY A 119 -8.57 12.36 -9.28
C GLY A 119 -8.74 11.33 -8.15
N ALA A 120 -8.74 10.03 -8.47
CA ALA A 120 -8.95 8.97 -7.49
C ALA A 120 -7.81 8.92 -6.45
N VAL A 121 -6.56 9.21 -6.86
CA VAL A 121 -5.42 9.26 -5.91
C VAL A 121 -5.63 10.34 -4.86
N ALA A 122 -5.91 11.58 -5.29
CA ALA A 122 -6.09 12.72 -4.39
C ALA A 122 -7.24 12.47 -3.40
N GLU A 123 -8.38 12.00 -3.91
CA GLU A 123 -9.56 11.73 -3.08
C GLU A 123 -9.31 10.59 -2.09
N PHE A 124 -8.66 9.50 -2.53
CA PHE A 124 -8.32 8.36 -1.69
C PHE A 124 -7.38 8.77 -0.55
N LEU A 125 -6.28 9.48 -0.86
CA LEU A 125 -5.30 9.91 0.14
C LEU A 125 -5.91 10.91 1.11
N ALA A 126 -6.72 11.87 0.64
CA ALA A 126 -7.39 12.82 1.51
C ALA A 126 -8.30 12.12 2.53
N ARG A 127 -9.16 11.19 2.07
CA ARG A 127 -10.05 10.43 2.96
C ARG A 127 -9.28 9.51 3.90
N LEU A 128 -8.21 8.87 3.42
CA LEU A 128 -7.35 8.02 4.24
C LEU A 128 -6.64 8.83 5.33
N CYS A 129 -6.04 9.96 4.97
CA CYS A 129 -5.39 10.87 5.91
C CYS A 129 -6.39 11.39 6.95
N ALA A 130 -7.60 11.79 6.55
CA ALA A 130 -8.65 12.21 7.46
C ALA A 130 -9.03 11.13 8.49
N ARG A 131 -9.05 9.86 8.09
CA ARG A 131 -9.34 8.70 8.96
C ARG A 131 -8.16 8.25 9.81
N SER A 132 -6.94 8.54 9.38
CA SER A 132 -5.70 8.14 10.04
C SER A 132 -5.10 9.25 10.94
N ARG A 133 -5.78 10.39 11.09
CA ARG A 133 -5.31 11.51 11.93
C ARG A 133 -5.02 11.07 13.38
N GLY A 134 -4.08 11.77 14.02
CA GLY A 134 -3.70 11.55 15.41
C GLY A 134 -2.65 10.46 15.60
N ARG A 135 -2.89 9.53 16.54
CA ARG A 135 -1.92 8.52 17.01
C ARG A 135 -1.37 7.59 15.93
N LEU A 136 -2.09 7.39 14.82
CA LEU A 136 -1.65 6.49 13.75
C LEU A 136 -0.51 7.12 12.94
N LEU A 137 -0.65 8.37 12.49
CA LEU A 137 0.42 9.08 11.76
C LEU A 137 1.62 9.44 12.65
N ALA A 138 1.41 9.58 13.96
CA ALA A 138 2.48 9.81 14.94
C ALA A 138 3.18 8.51 15.40
N ASN A 139 2.80 7.35 14.84
CA ASN A 139 3.37 6.08 15.25
C ASN A 139 4.82 5.92 14.73
N PRO A 140 5.80 5.53 15.57
CA PRO A 140 7.20 5.35 15.16
C PRO A 140 7.43 4.34 14.02
N HIS A 141 6.48 3.44 13.78
CA HIS A 141 6.56 2.48 12.67
C HIS A 141 6.36 3.12 11.28
N PHE A 142 5.90 4.37 11.21
CA PHE A 142 5.71 5.08 9.94
C PHE A 142 6.68 6.24 9.81
N SER A 143 7.12 6.46 8.58
CA SER A 143 7.89 7.63 8.16
C SER A 143 7.12 8.28 7.03
N VAL A 144 6.26 9.24 7.38
CA VAL A 144 5.34 9.84 6.41
C VAL A 144 6.07 10.88 5.57
N ASN A 145 6.19 10.62 4.26
CA ASN A 145 6.67 11.58 3.28
C ASN A 145 5.53 12.56 2.93
N ARG A 146 5.56 13.74 3.58
CA ARG A 146 4.55 14.78 3.41
C ARG A 146 4.58 15.40 2.01
N SER A 147 5.76 15.57 1.43
CA SER A 147 5.90 16.15 0.08
C SER A 147 5.21 15.28 -0.99
N LEU A 148 5.33 13.95 -0.90
CA LEU A 148 4.60 13.04 -1.79
C LEU A 148 3.08 13.12 -1.59
N LEU A 149 2.63 13.24 -0.34
CA LEU A 149 1.20 13.39 -0.05
C LEU A 149 0.66 14.73 -0.58
N GLU A 150 1.42 15.81 -0.49
CA GLU A 150 1.05 17.14 -1.01
C GLU A 150 1.02 17.16 -2.55
N GLU A 151 2.01 16.53 -3.19
CA GLU A 151 2.06 16.37 -4.65
C GLU A 151 0.81 15.66 -5.18
N TRP A 152 0.37 14.59 -4.50
CA TRP A 152 -0.75 13.77 -4.95
C TRP A 152 -2.11 14.22 -4.42
N GLY A 153 -2.16 14.86 -3.25
CA GLY A 153 -3.40 15.36 -2.63
C GLY A 153 -3.88 16.69 -3.22
N GLY A 154 -3.02 17.39 -3.97
CA GLY A 154 -3.23 18.77 -4.39
C GLY A 154 -3.08 19.75 -3.22
N GLN A 155 -2.78 21.01 -3.51
CA GLN A 155 -2.45 22.06 -2.52
C GLN A 155 -3.53 22.31 -1.44
N THR A 156 -4.73 21.75 -1.57
CA THR A 156 -5.90 22.08 -0.76
C THR A 156 -6.15 21.11 0.41
N SER A 157 -5.53 19.93 0.45
CA SER A 157 -6.02 18.83 1.31
C SER A 157 -5.16 18.50 2.53
N LEU A 158 -4.00 19.14 2.72
CA LEU A 158 -3.02 18.78 3.75
C LEU A 158 -2.67 19.90 4.73
N THR A 159 -3.50 20.93 4.84
CA THR A 159 -3.45 21.80 6.02
C THR A 159 -3.85 20.96 7.24
N MET A 160 -2.83 20.38 7.87
CA MET A 160 -2.88 19.66 9.14
C MET A 160 -3.05 20.63 10.30
#